data_AF-A0AAQ4P2A3-F1
#
_entry.id   AF-A0AAQ4P2A3-F1
#
_cell.length_a   1.000
_cell.length_b   1.000
_cell.length_c   1.000
_cell.angle_alpha   90.00
_cell.angle_beta   90.00
_cell.angle_gamma   90.00
#
_symmetry.space_group_name_H-M   'P 1'
#
loop_
_entity.id
_entity.type
_entity.pdbx_description
1 polymer ?
#
loop_
_entity_poly.entity_id
_entity_poly.type
_entity_poly.pdbx_seq_one_letter_code
_entity_poly.pdbx_strand_id
1 'polypeptide(L)'
;MEGKPRLSGTSEVVPLALPKGEAKLCELCQGVARLQCTKCRVTFYCNAEHQQADWVGIHEIICQLLVPIRTSTFDSLQQAGRILTHLNKVKLIETCRSVAQSKLSEGKHQEALPAAQLCLRSSKDVHGPRDVQVVPAYLLLAEANLGLGNLAQVTELLSLAQWAVLRSPEPSAHHLLHRNLGRLHAAMGDLEAALFNFANDIYLSSEEYGLDSIVPSVGYFLMADVFAKKGKMPITRSLYSKVAQTWHCHLTKLLQNDAPNVQNPNRLLEPSYGPELRQHGPAGQPPDTGPRPDTTHPGPDAAGAESADRIPLWSGLVTPPLHRVACFAPPARIHP
;
A
#
# COMPACT_ATOMS: atom_id res chain seq x y z
N MET A 1 41.52 9.56 9.75
CA MET A 1 40.34 10.33 9.30
C MET A 1 39.71 9.56 8.16
N GLU A 2 38.82 8.61 8.48
CA GLU A 2 38.18 7.77 7.48
C GLU A 2 37.02 8.53 6.84
N GLY A 3 37.10 8.75 5.52
CA GLY A 3 36.05 9.39 4.75
C GLY A 3 34.83 8.47 4.68
N LYS A 4 33.70 8.91 5.23
CA LYS A 4 32.39 8.29 4.98
C LYS A 4 32.16 8.23 3.46
N PRO A 5 31.63 7.13 2.91
CA PRO A 5 31.40 7.00 1.48
C PRO A 5 30.42 8.08 1.02
N ARG A 6 30.82 8.88 0.02
CA ARG A 6 29.90 9.79 -0.68
C ARG A 6 28.87 8.93 -1.39
N LEU A 7 27.65 8.88 -0.86
CA LEU A 7 26.49 8.34 -1.57
C LEU A 7 26.32 9.17 -2.86
N SER A 8 26.47 8.50 -4.00
CA SER A 8 26.41 9.13 -5.32
C SER A 8 24.95 9.51 -5.64
N GLY A 9 24.57 10.76 -5.44
CA GLY A 9 23.21 11.22 -5.73
C GLY A 9 22.73 12.51 -5.04
N THR A 10 23.57 13.17 -4.23
CA THR A 10 23.22 14.46 -3.62
C THR A 10 24.25 15.56 -3.89
N SER A 11 23.77 16.81 -3.92
CA SER A 11 24.58 18.02 -3.94
C SER A 11 24.30 18.86 -2.69
N GLU A 12 25.27 19.66 -2.27
CA GLU A 12 25.08 20.60 -1.16
C GLU A 12 24.12 21.72 -1.58
N VAL A 13 23.20 22.07 -0.68
CA VAL A 13 22.29 23.20 -0.86
C VAL A 13 23.08 24.47 -0.62
N VAL A 14 23.16 25.34 -1.64
CA VAL A 14 23.78 26.65 -1.52
C VAL A 14 22.75 27.61 -0.89
N PRO A 15 22.93 28.07 0.36
CA PRO A 15 21.91 28.87 1.05
C PRO A 15 21.66 30.22 0.38
N LEU A 16 22.67 30.78 -0.28
CA LEU A 16 22.60 32.03 -1.03
C LEU A 16 21.77 31.94 -2.32
N ALA A 17 21.52 30.72 -2.82
CA ALA A 17 20.71 30.49 -4.01
C ALA A 17 19.20 30.37 -3.69
N LEU A 18 18.82 30.38 -2.40
CA LEU A 18 17.44 30.31 -1.96
C LEU A 18 16.82 31.71 -1.86
N PRO A 19 15.50 31.86 -2.12
CA PRO A 19 14.77 33.08 -1.80
C PRO A 19 15.01 33.49 -0.34
N LYS A 20 15.17 34.80 -0.09
CA LYS A 20 15.44 35.31 1.26
C LYS A 20 14.39 34.81 2.25
N GLY A 21 14.84 34.12 3.31
CA GLY A 21 13.99 33.65 4.41
C GLY A 21 13.45 32.22 4.25
N GLU A 22 13.70 31.54 3.14
CA GLU A 22 13.21 30.17 2.94
C GLU A 22 14.30 29.11 3.20
N ALA A 23 14.21 28.40 4.32
CA ALA A 23 14.96 27.16 4.52
C ALA A 23 14.22 25.99 3.87
N LYS A 24 14.93 25.14 3.12
CA LYS A 24 14.38 23.86 2.67
C LYS A 24 14.43 22.85 3.80
N LEU A 25 13.39 22.02 3.92
CA LEU A 25 13.23 21.07 5.02
C LEU A 25 13.54 19.64 4.56
N CYS A 26 14.03 18.84 5.49
CA CYS A 26 14.35 17.43 5.26
C CYS A 26 13.07 16.61 5.04
N GLU A 27 13.08 15.77 4.00
CA GLU A 27 11.96 14.91 3.65
C GLU A 27 11.51 14.01 4.82
N LEU A 28 12.43 13.51 5.65
CA LEU A 28 12.09 12.57 6.72
C LEU A 28 11.75 13.26 8.06
N CYS A 29 12.59 14.18 8.53
CA CYS A 29 12.45 14.75 9.88
C CYS A 29 11.96 16.19 9.95
N GLN A 30 11.73 16.84 8.80
CA GLN A 30 11.34 18.26 8.72
C GLN A 30 12.34 19.27 9.31
N GLY A 31 13.55 18.83 9.71
CA GLY A 31 14.64 19.73 10.10
C GLY A 31 15.28 20.44 8.89
N VAL A 32 16.14 21.43 9.15
CA VAL A 32 16.82 22.19 8.09
C VAL A 32 17.66 21.28 7.19
N ALA A 33 17.43 21.35 5.89
CA ALA A 33 18.15 20.55 4.90
C ALA A 33 19.45 21.21 4.44
N ARG A 34 20.45 20.38 4.13
CA ARG A 34 21.77 20.77 3.62
C ARG A 34 22.14 20.04 2.33
N LEU A 35 21.43 18.97 2.01
CA LEU A 35 21.62 18.14 0.82
C LEU A 35 20.37 18.20 -0.06
N GLN A 36 20.56 18.09 -1.37
CA GLN A 36 19.52 18.05 -2.38
C GLN A 36 19.75 16.83 -3.28
N CYS A 37 18.68 16.12 -3.65
CA CYS A 37 18.77 15.05 -4.64
C CYS A 37 19.16 15.62 -6.01
N THR A 38 20.22 15.09 -6.64
CA THR A 38 20.72 15.60 -7.94
C THR A 38 19.82 15.23 -9.11
N LYS A 39 19.02 14.17 -8.97
CA LYS A 39 18.12 13.66 -10.01
C LYS A 39 16.84 14.49 -10.13
N CYS A 40 16.05 14.60 -9.06
CA CYS A 40 14.79 15.35 -9.10
C CYS A 40 14.96 16.84 -8.75
N ARG A 41 16.00 17.20 -7.97
CA ARG A 41 16.24 18.56 -7.47
C ARG A 41 15.10 19.18 -6.64
N VAL A 42 14.06 18.41 -6.31
CA VAL A 42 12.87 18.87 -5.53
C VAL A 42 12.75 18.21 -4.16
N THR A 43 13.76 17.44 -3.75
CA THR A 43 13.80 16.74 -2.46
C THR A 43 15.10 17.01 -1.74
N PHE A 44 15.00 17.25 -0.44
CA PHE A 44 16.07 17.78 0.38
C PHE A 44 16.25 16.96 1.66
N TYR A 45 17.47 16.90 2.19
CA TYR A 45 17.84 16.11 3.35
C TYR A 45 18.77 16.89 4.28
N CYS A 46 18.67 16.66 5.59
CA CYS A 46 19.58 17.28 6.58
C CYS A 46 20.96 16.61 6.59
N ASN A 47 21.04 15.32 6.27
CA ASN A 47 22.27 14.54 6.24
C ASN A 47 22.16 13.34 5.27
N ALA A 48 23.28 12.66 5.03
CA ALA A 48 23.37 11.52 4.12
C ALA A 48 22.60 10.29 4.62
N GLU A 49 22.43 10.12 5.93
CA GLU A 49 21.70 9.00 6.52
C GLU A 49 20.20 9.08 6.20
N HIS A 50 19.61 10.28 6.32
CA HIS A 50 18.22 10.51 5.92
C HIS A 50 18.02 10.38 4.42
N GLN A 51 19.00 10.79 3.61
CA GLN A 51 18.92 10.56 2.17
C GLN A 51 18.96 9.06 1.84
N GLN A 52 19.83 8.29 2.48
CA GLN A 52 19.91 6.85 2.25
C GLN A 52 18.64 6.13 2.70
N ALA A 53 18.11 6.49 3.87
CA ALA A 53 16.87 5.94 4.37
C ALA A 53 15.70 6.22 3.41
N ASP A 54 15.58 7.45 2.90
CA ASP A 54 14.57 7.81 1.90
C ASP A 54 14.79 7.06 0.58
N TRP A 55 16.04 6.95 0.10
CA TRP A 55 16.38 6.22 -1.13
C TRP A 55 15.95 4.76 -1.09
N VAL A 56 16.35 4.03 -0.05
CA VAL A 56 16.00 2.61 0.12
C VAL A 56 14.50 2.44 0.42
N GLY A 57 13.90 3.39 1.12
CA GLY A 57 12.50 3.31 1.51
C GLY A 57 11.53 3.54 0.37
N ILE A 58 11.74 4.59 -0.44
CA ILE A 58 10.78 4.96 -1.50
C ILE A 58 11.36 5.81 -2.63
N HIS A 59 12.35 6.67 -2.34
CA HIS A 59 12.72 7.77 -3.24
C HIS A 59 13.22 7.30 -4.59
N GLU A 60 13.94 6.17 -4.67
CA GLU A 60 14.40 5.60 -5.94
C GLU A 60 13.25 5.43 -6.95
N ILE A 61 12.08 5.00 -6.46
CA ILE A 61 10.89 4.70 -7.27
C ILE A 61 10.15 5.98 -7.64
N ILE A 62 10.04 6.93 -6.72
CA ILE A 62 9.20 8.12 -6.88
C ILE A 62 9.96 9.38 -7.33
N CYS A 63 11.29 9.32 -7.43
CA CYS A 63 12.17 10.47 -7.65
C CYS A 63 11.66 11.39 -8.77
N GLN A 64 11.33 10.83 -9.94
CA GLN A 64 10.85 11.61 -11.09
C GLN A 64 9.38 12.04 -10.95
N LEU A 65 8.55 11.25 -10.28
CA LEU A 65 7.15 11.58 -10.03
C LEU A 65 6.99 12.82 -9.15
N LEU A 66 7.96 13.09 -8.26
CA LEU A 66 7.94 14.27 -7.38
C LEU A 66 8.16 15.60 -8.13
N VAL A 67 8.83 15.59 -9.28
CA VAL A 67 9.16 16.81 -10.04
C VAL A 67 7.91 17.60 -10.45
N PRO A 68 6.94 17.02 -11.20
CA PRO A 68 5.73 17.73 -11.57
C PRO A 68 4.79 18.04 -10.38
N ILE A 69 4.92 17.32 -9.26
CA ILE A 69 4.09 17.56 -8.05
C ILE A 69 4.58 18.79 -7.27
N ARG A 70 5.90 19.00 -7.22
CA ARG A 70 6.54 20.02 -6.38
C ARG A 70 6.98 21.27 -7.14
N THR A 71 7.01 21.21 -8.47
CA THR A 71 7.39 22.35 -9.31
C THR A 71 6.12 23.11 -9.72
N SER A 72 6.00 24.37 -9.26
CA SER A 72 4.96 25.27 -9.75
C SER A 72 5.40 25.86 -11.10
N THR A 73 4.74 25.47 -12.18
CA THR A 73 4.95 25.99 -13.54
C THR A 73 3.72 26.77 -14.01
N PHE A 74 3.86 27.63 -15.03
CA PHE A 74 2.71 28.33 -15.62
C PHE A 74 1.61 27.34 -16.07
N ASP A 75 2.01 26.20 -16.65
CA ASP A 75 1.08 25.15 -17.08
C ASP A 75 0.36 24.48 -15.91
N SER A 76 1.00 24.37 -14.73
CA SER A 76 0.35 23.85 -13.52
C SER A 76 -0.79 24.75 -13.00
N LEU A 77 -0.80 26.03 -13.39
CA LEU A 77 -1.86 26.98 -13.04
C LEU A 77 -3.09 26.84 -13.93
N GLN A 78 -2.95 26.26 -15.12
CA GLN A 78 -4.05 25.93 -16.01
C GLN A 78 -4.85 24.73 -15.50
N GLN A 79 -6.12 24.65 -15.87
CA GLN A 79 -7.03 23.57 -15.42
C GLN A 79 -6.47 22.18 -15.73
N ALA A 80 -5.95 21.96 -16.94
CA ALA A 80 -5.35 20.68 -17.34
C ALA A 80 -4.12 20.32 -16.48
N GLY A 81 -3.26 21.29 -16.17
CA GLY A 81 -2.11 21.08 -15.30
C GLY A 81 -2.49 20.76 -13.85
N ARG A 82 -3.56 21.35 -13.33
CA ARG A 82 -4.10 21.02 -12.00
C ARG A 82 -4.62 19.58 -11.94
N ILE A 83 -5.36 19.14 -12.95
CA ILE A 83 -5.86 17.77 -13.06
C ILE A 83 -4.68 16.79 -13.11
N LEU A 84 -3.68 17.05 -13.96
CA LEU A 84 -2.49 16.19 -14.05
C LEU A 84 -1.71 16.13 -12.74
N THR A 85 -1.54 17.26 -12.05
CA THR A 85 -0.88 17.31 -10.74
C THR A 85 -1.65 16.49 -9.71
N HIS A 86 -2.98 16.58 -9.71
CA HIS A 86 -3.82 15.77 -8.83
C HIS A 86 -3.68 14.27 -9.12
N LEU A 87 -3.71 13.86 -10.40
CA LEU A 87 -3.48 12.46 -10.80
C LEU A 87 -2.11 11.95 -10.34
N ASN A 88 -1.06 12.77 -10.49
CA ASN A 88 0.27 12.44 -10.03
C ASN A 88 0.33 12.27 -8.50
N LYS A 89 -0.40 13.10 -7.74
CA LYS A 89 -0.51 12.95 -6.28
C LYS A 89 -1.24 11.67 -5.88
N VAL A 90 -2.34 11.32 -6.56
CA VAL A 90 -3.04 10.04 -6.34
C VAL A 90 -2.11 8.86 -6.64
N LYS A 91 -1.40 8.91 -7.77
CA LYS A 91 -0.41 7.88 -8.12
C LYS A 91 0.73 7.77 -7.10
N LEU A 92 1.17 8.90 -6.56
CA LEU A 92 2.18 8.93 -5.49
C LEU A 92 1.67 8.22 -4.24
N ILE A 93 0.44 8.50 -3.80
CA ILE A 93 -0.18 7.85 -2.64
C ILE A 93 -0.25 6.33 -2.84
N GLU A 94 -0.73 5.88 -4.01
CA GLU A 94 -0.80 4.44 -4.34
C GLU A 94 0.58 3.76 -4.32
N THR A 95 1.57 4.41 -4.92
CA THR A 95 2.95 3.89 -4.97
C THR A 95 3.54 3.79 -3.56
N CYS A 96 3.39 4.84 -2.75
CA CYS A 96 3.85 4.85 -1.36
C CYS A 96 3.16 3.77 -0.53
N ARG A 97 1.85 3.60 -0.70
CA ARG A 97 1.05 2.56 -0.03
C ARG A 97 1.57 1.17 -0.36
N SER A 98 1.74 0.86 -1.64
CA SER A 98 2.20 -0.44 -2.12
C SER A 98 3.61 -0.77 -1.63
N VAL A 99 4.54 0.18 -1.71
CA VAL A 99 5.92 -0.02 -1.25
C VAL A 99 5.97 -0.20 0.27
N ALA A 100 5.24 0.61 1.04
CA ALA A 100 5.15 0.44 2.49
C ALA A 100 4.61 -0.96 2.85
N GLN A 101 3.53 -1.40 2.21
CA GLN A 101 2.94 -2.73 2.42
C GLN A 101 3.94 -3.86 2.11
N SER A 102 4.66 -3.78 0.98
CA SER A 102 5.69 -4.76 0.62
C SER A 102 6.76 -4.86 1.72
N LYS A 103 7.33 -3.72 2.12
CA LYS A 103 8.38 -3.68 3.16
C LYS A 103 7.87 -4.19 4.52
N LEU A 104 6.63 -3.87 4.89
CA LEU A 104 5.99 -4.37 6.10
C LEU A 104 5.81 -5.89 6.07
N SER A 105 5.39 -6.45 4.93
CA SER A 105 5.25 -7.91 4.76
C SER A 105 6.59 -8.65 4.88
N GLU A 106 7.68 -7.99 4.52
CA GLU A 106 9.05 -8.50 4.67
C GLU A 106 9.62 -8.30 6.09
N GLY A 107 8.87 -7.64 6.99
CA GLY A 107 9.34 -7.28 8.34
C GLY A 107 10.35 -6.13 8.37
N LYS A 108 10.56 -5.44 7.24
CA LYS A 108 11.50 -4.32 7.10
C LYS A 108 10.88 -3.00 7.55
N HIS A 109 10.53 -2.93 8.84
CA HIS A 109 9.79 -1.81 9.41
C HIS A 109 10.51 -0.46 9.26
N GLN A 110 11.84 -0.44 9.41
CA GLN A 110 12.66 0.77 9.24
C GLN A 110 12.64 1.28 7.79
N GLU A 111 12.68 0.38 6.80
CA GLU A 111 12.61 0.75 5.37
C GLU A 111 11.18 1.15 4.95
N ALA A 112 10.15 0.67 5.65
CA ALA A 112 8.77 1.04 5.38
C ALA A 112 8.43 2.49 5.83
N LEU A 113 9.15 3.04 6.82
CA LEU A 113 8.84 4.33 7.42
C LEU A 113 8.78 5.48 6.39
N PRO A 114 9.77 5.70 5.51
CA PRO A 114 9.72 6.79 4.52
C PRO A 114 8.49 6.73 3.61
N ALA A 115 8.18 5.52 3.10
CA ALA A 115 7.02 5.30 2.25
C ALA A 115 5.71 5.58 3.00
N ALA A 116 5.58 5.10 4.24
CA ALA A 116 4.38 5.32 5.06
C ALA A 116 4.20 6.79 5.46
N GLN A 117 5.28 7.49 5.82
CA GLN A 117 5.26 8.92 6.16
C GLN A 117 4.85 9.76 4.95
N LEU A 118 5.41 9.48 3.77
CA LEU A 118 5.07 10.21 2.55
C LEU A 118 3.65 9.92 2.08
N CYS A 119 3.19 8.67 2.21
CA CYS A 119 1.81 8.28 1.98
C CYS A 119 0.88 9.14 2.84
N LEU A 120 1.13 9.22 4.15
CA LEU A 120 0.30 10.01 5.07
C LEU A 120 0.30 11.50 4.73
N ARG A 121 1.47 12.10 4.47
CA ARG A 121 1.53 13.53 4.08
C ARG A 121 0.76 13.79 2.79
N SER A 122 0.99 12.98 1.76
CA SER A 122 0.36 13.16 0.46
C SER A 122 -1.15 12.94 0.53
N SER A 123 -1.62 11.95 1.31
CA SER A 123 -3.05 11.74 1.55
C SER A 123 -3.70 12.92 2.26
N LYS A 124 -3.04 13.51 3.27
CA LYS A 124 -3.54 14.73 3.93
C LYS A 124 -3.61 15.91 2.98
N ASP A 125 -2.63 16.06 2.08
CA ASP A 125 -2.60 17.14 1.10
C ASP A 125 -3.70 17.01 0.03
N VAL A 126 -4.12 15.78 -0.30
CA VAL A 126 -5.13 15.51 -1.33
C VAL A 126 -6.55 15.51 -0.77
N HIS A 127 -6.78 14.83 0.35
CA HIS A 127 -8.12 14.60 0.91
C HIS A 127 -8.44 15.50 2.10
N GLY A 128 -7.43 16.11 2.73
CA GLY A 128 -7.55 16.80 4.01
C GLY A 128 -7.35 15.86 5.20
N PRO A 129 -6.87 16.38 6.35
CA PRO A 129 -6.39 15.56 7.47
C PRO A 129 -7.46 14.77 8.24
N ARG A 130 -8.74 15.01 7.92
CA ARG A 130 -9.91 14.48 8.63
C ARG A 130 -10.75 13.53 7.79
N ASP A 131 -10.35 13.31 6.55
CA ASP A 131 -11.06 12.47 5.60
C ASP A 131 -10.79 10.98 5.86
N VAL A 132 -11.80 10.13 5.66
CA VAL A 132 -11.69 8.68 5.82
C VAL A 132 -10.63 8.07 4.89
N GLN A 133 -10.40 8.67 3.72
CA GLN A 133 -9.39 8.24 2.75
C GLN A 133 -7.96 8.35 3.29
N VAL A 134 -7.73 9.09 4.39
CA VAL A 134 -6.42 9.18 5.06
C VAL A 134 -6.19 8.02 6.04
N VAL A 135 -7.25 7.33 6.49
CA VAL A 135 -7.17 6.24 7.47
C VAL A 135 -6.17 5.14 7.07
N PRO A 136 -6.18 4.61 5.83
CA PRO A 136 -5.19 3.61 5.43
C PRO A 136 -3.74 4.06 5.61
N ALA A 137 -3.45 5.35 5.40
CA ALA A 137 -2.10 5.89 5.57
C ALA A 137 -1.70 6.03 7.05
N TYR A 138 -2.65 6.37 7.94
CA TYR A 138 -2.42 6.34 9.39
C TYR A 138 -2.10 4.91 9.86
N LEU A 139 -2.88 3.92 9.41
CA LEU A 139 -2.71 2.53 9.81
C LEU A 139 -1.37 1.96 9.34
N LEU A 140 -0.92 2.27 8.11
CA LEU A 140 0.40 1.85 7.61
C LEU A 140 1.56 2.43 8.41
N LEU A 141 1.49 3.72 8.75
CA LEU A 141 2.54 4.35 9.56
C LEU A 141 2.53 3.83 11.00
N ALA A 142 1.35 3.54 11.55
CA ALA A 142 1.20 2.91 12.86
C ALA A 142 1.81 1.52 12.87
N GLU A 143 1.57 0.72 11.83
CA GLU A 143 2.14 -0.62 11.71
C GLU A 143 3.67 -0.61 11.61
N ALA A 144 4.25 0.32 10.84
CA ALA A 144 5.71 0.49 10.77
C ALA A 144 6.29 0.87 12.15
N ASN A 145 5.67 1.80 12.85
CA ASN A 145 6.12 2.21 14.19
C ASN A 145 5.94 1.11 15.23
N LEU A 146 4.88 0.30 15.12
CA LEU A 146 4.65 -0.83 16.01
C LEU A 146 5.76 -1.88 15.88
N GLY A 147 6.17 -2.20 14.65
CA GLY A 147 7.28 -3.12 14.40
C GLY A 147 8.64 -2.63 14.92
N LEU A 148 8.78 -1.33 15.16
CA LEU A 148 9.96 -0.70 15.77
C LEU A 148 9.83 -0.51 17.29
N GLY A 149 8.67 -0.84 17.88
CA GLY A 149 8.41 -0.64 19.31
C GLY A 149 8.11 0.81 19.70
N ASN A 150 7.83 1.71 18.75
CA ASN A 150 7.53 3.13 19.00
C ASN A 150 6.08 3.32 19.50
N LEU A 151 5.72 2.70 20.62
CA LEU A 151 4.32 2.59 21.08
C LEU A 151 3.62 3.95 21.25
N ALA A 152 4.34 4.98 21.72
CA ALA A 152 3.79 6.33 21.87
C ALA A 152 3.29 6.89 20.53
N GLN A 153 4.07 6.71 19.46
CA GLN A 153 3.69 7.16 18.12
C GLN A 153 2.53 6.35 17.56
N VAL A 154 2.49 5.04 17.81
CA VAL A 154 1.39 4.16 17.40
C VAL A 154 0.08 4.62 18.03
N THR A 155 0.07 4.87 19.34
CA THR A 155 -1.13 5.35 20.07
C THR A 155 -1.65 6.65 19.48
N GLU A 156 -0.79 7.62 19.19
CA GLU A 156 -1.19 8.87 18.56
C GLU A 156 -1.82 8.64 17.18
N LEU A 157 -1.15 7.85 16.32
CA LEU A 157 -1.61 7.57 14.96
C LEU A 157 -2.95 6.83 14.94
N LEU A 158 -3.15 5.84 15.82
CA LEU A 158 -4.40 5.10 15.92
C LEU A 158 -5.53 5.96 16.51
N SER A 159 -5.22 6.89 17.40
CA SER A 159 -6.20 7.87 17.91
C SER A 159 -6.69 8.79 16.78
N LEU A 160 -5.78 9.25 15.92
CA LEU A 160 -6.13 10.04 14.74
C LEU A 160 -6.94 9.23 13.71
N ALA A 161 -6.58 7.97 13.48
CA ALA A 161 -7.32 7.07 12.61
C ALA A 161 -8.74 6.84 13.13
N GLN A 162 -8.91 6.55 14.42
CA GLN A 162 -10.20 6.36 15.05
C GLN A 162 -11.09 7.61 14.91
N TRP A 163 -10.52 8.79 15.12
CA TRP A 163 -11.26 10.03 14.98
C TRP A 163 -11.66 10.37 13.52
N ALA A 164 -10.87 9.93 12.54
CA ALA A 164 -11.27 10.01 11.13
C ALA A 164 -12.40 9.02 10.80
N VAL A 165 -12.33 7.80 11.31
CA VAL A 165 -13.34 6.74 11.11
C VAL A 165 -14.68 7.09 11.76
N LEU A 166 -14.71 7.65 12.98
CA LEU A 166 -15.95 8.01 13.70
C LEU A 166 -16.88 8.97 12.96
N ARG A 167 -16.40 9.65 11.92
CA ARG A 167 -17.19 10.57 11.10
C ARG A 167 -17.55 10.02 9.73
N SER A 168 -17.16 8.79 9.44
CA SER A 168 -17.46 8.12 8.19
C SER A 168 -18.49 7.03 8.41
N PRO A 169 -19.52 6.93 7.55
CA PRO A 169 -20.44 5.80 7.55
C PRO A 169 -19.84 4.54 6.91
N GLU A 170 -18.64 4.61 6.33
CA GLU A 170 -18.03 3.52 5.57
C GLU A 170 -17.49 2.38 6.48
N PRO A 171 -18.03 1.15 6.37
CA PRO A 171 -17.62 0.02 7.21
C PRO A 171 -16.17 -0.43 6.95
N SER A 172 -15.68 -0.24 5.72
CA SER A 172 -14.46 -0.88 5.21
C SER A 172 -13.18 -0.56 5.98
N ALA A 173 -13.09 0.63 6.57
CA ALA A 173 -11.91 1.03 7.35
C ALA A 173 -11.95 0.54 8.82
N HIS A 174 -13.10 0.13 9.33
CA HIS A 174 -13.29 -0.20 10.75
C HIS A 174 -12.55 -1.47 11.15
N HIS A 175 -12.59 -2.51 10.33
CA HIS A 175 -11.96 -3.79 10.67
C HIS A 175 -10.42 -3.65 10.75
N LEU A 176 -9.80 -2.90 9.82
CA LEU A 176 -8.35 -2.61 9.84
C LEU A 176 -7.93 -1.76 11.04
N LEU A 177 -8.79 -0.83 11.48
CA LEU A 177 -8.56 -0.05 12.69
C LEU A 177 -8.52 -0.98 13.92
N HIS A 178 -9.54 -1.82 14.09
CA HIS A 178 -9.60 -2.80 15.17
C HIS A 178 -8.41 -3.77 15.15
N ARG A 179 -7.98 -4.22 13.97
CA ARG A 179 -6.76 -5.03 13.82
C ARG A 179 -5.54 -4.35 14.41
N ASN A 180 -5.32 -3.07 14.10
CA ASN A 180 -4.17 -2.33 14.59
C ASN A 180 -4.27 -2.00 16.09
N LEU A 181 -5.47 -1.66 16.58
CA LEU A 181 -5.71 -1.47 18.02
C LEU A 181 -5.42 -2.76 18.79
N GLY A 182 -5.88 -3.91 18.29
CA GLY A 182 -5.62 -5.21 18.91
C GLY A 182 -4.12 -5.52 19.00
N ARG A 183 -3.35 -5.20 17.94
CA ARG A 183 -1.89 -5.37 17.94
C ARG A 183 -1.19 -4.42 18.92
N LEU A 184 -1.65 -3.17 19.04
CA LEU A 184 -1.14 -2.22 20.04
C LEU A 184 -1.38 -2.74 21.46
N HIS A 185 -2.61 -3.15 21.79
CA HIS A 185 -2.93 -3.71 23.11
C HIS A 185 -2.13 -4.98 23.42
N ALA A 186 -1.97 -5.87 22.45
CA ALA A 186 -1.14 -7.07 22.59
C ALA A 186 0.35 -6.75 22.83
N ALA A 187 0.86 -5.65 22.26
CA ALA A 187 2.22 -5.17 22.50
C ALA A 187 2.38 -4.51 23.88
N MET A 188 1.34 -3.85 24.39
CA MET A 188 1.30 -3.30 25.75
C MET A 188 1.06 -4.36 26.84
N GLY A 189 0.74 -5.60 26.45
CA GLY A 189 0.44 -6.69 27.37
C GLY A 189 -1.02 -6.76 27.84
N ASP A 190 -1.88 -5.86 27.35
CA ASP A 190 -3.32 -5.91 27.60
C ASP A 190 -3.97 -6.94 26.66
N LEU A 191 -3.92 -8.21 27.08
CA LEU A 191 -4.40 -9.32 26.28
C LEU A 191 -5.93 -9.34 26.13
N GLU A 192 -6.69 -8.77 27.08
CA GLU A 192 -8.16 -8.74 26.97
C GLU A 192 -8.61 -7.69 25.95
N ALA A 193 -8.05 -6.47 26.01
CA ALA A 193 -8.35 -5.46 25.01
C ALA A 193 -7.87 -5.88 23.60
N ALA A 194 -6.78 -6.64 23.52
CA ALA A 194 -6.34 -7.24 22.27
C ALA A 194 -7.38 -8.21 21.69
N LEU A 195 -7.86 -9.17 22.49
CA LEU A 195 -8.87 -10.14 22.07
C LEU A 195 -10.18 -9.47 21.66
N PHE A 196 -10.63 -8.45 22.40
CA PHE A 196 -11.81 -7.66 22.06
C PHE A 196 -11.67 -7.02 20.68
N ASN A 197 -10.54 -6.39 20.41
CA ASN A 197 -10.30 -5.75 19.11
C ASN A 197 -10.15 -6.76 17.98
N PHE A 198 -9.47 -7.88 18.19
CA PHE A 198 -9.38 -8.92 17.15
C PHE A 198 -10.73 -9.58 16.85
N ALA A 199 -11.60 -9.76 17.85
CA ALA A 199 -12.96 -10.24 17.62
C ALA A 199 -13.77 -9.26 16.73
N ASN A 200 -13.64 -7.96 16.96
CA ASN A 200 -14.27 -6.93 16.11
C ASN A 200 -13.70 -6.91 14.69
N ASP A 201 -12.38 -7.07 14.51
CA ASP A 201 -11.77 -7.22 13.16
C ASP A 201 -12.35 -8.43 12.43
N ILE A 202 -12.42 -9.60 13.08
CA ILE A 202 -13.00 -10.82 12.49
C ILE A 202 -14.47 -10.60 12.11
N TYR A 203 -15.26 -10.03 13.02
CA TYR A 203 -16.68 -9.79 12.81
C TYR A 203 -16.90 -8.85 11.62
N LEU A 204 -16.31 -7.65 11.65
CA LEU A 204 -16.49 -6.63 10.62
C LEU A 204 -15.95 -7.07 9.25
N SER A 205 -14.78 -7.71 9.21
CA SER A 205 -14.24 -8.23 7.95
C SER A 205 -15.05 -9.41 7.39
N SER A 206 -15.71 -10.19 8.25
CA SER A 206 -16.60 -11.26 7.81
C SER A 206 -17.91 -10.71 7.25
N GLU A 207 -18.44 -9.62 7.83
CA GLU A 207 -19.62 -8.93 7.28
C GLU A 207 -19.32 -8.32 5.91
N GLU A 208 -18.14 -7.73 5.73
CA GLU A 208 -17.78 -7.05 4.47
C GLU A 208 -17.37 -8.02 3.34
N TYR A 209 -16.54 -9.02 3.65
CA TYR A 209 -15.95 -9.90 2.63
C TYR A 209 -16.55 -11.31 2.59
N GLY A 210 -17.41 -11.65 3.56
CA GLY A 210 -17.97 -12.99 3.71
C GLY A 210 -17.04 -13.98 4.44
N LEU A 211 -17.63 -15.06 4.94
CA LEU A 211 -16.95 -16.08 5.74
C LEU A 211 -15.95 -16.96 4.97
N ASP A 212 -16.12 -17.02 3.65
CA ASP A 212 -15.24 -17.75 2.73
C ASP A 212 -14.01 -16.93 2.30
N SER A 213 -13.99 -15.64 2.64
CA SER A 213 -12.86 -14.76 2.36
C SER A 213 -11.64 -15.12 3.23
N ILE A 214 -10.47 -14.87 2.67
CA ILE A 214 -9.19 -14.94 3.38
C ILE A 214 -8.95 -13.72 4.28
N VAL A 215 -9.71 -12.63 4.12
CA VAL A 215 -9.50 -11.37 4.88
C VAL A 215 -9.67 -11.54 6.41
N PRO A 216 -10.69 -12.26 6.92
CA PRO A 216 -10.83 -12.52 8.35
C PRO A 216 -9.73 -13.44 8.93
N SER A 217 -9.01 -14.18 8.09
CA SER A 217 -7.97 -15.13 8.53
C SER A 217 -6.84 -14.45 9.31
N VAL A 218 -6.53 -13.20 8.99
CA VAL A 218 -5.53 -12.41 9.72
C VAL A 218 -5.99 -12.14 11.16
N GLY A 219 -7.26 -11.80 11.36
CA GLY A 219 -7.83 -11.60 12.70
C GLY A 219 -7.79 -12.89 13.52
N TYR A 220 -8.16 -14.03 12.92
CA TYR A 220 -8.06 -15.34 13.57
C TYR A 220 -6.63 -15.69 13.98
N PHE A 221 -5.65 -15.42 13.10
CA PHE A 221 -4.22 -15.65 13.38
C PHE A 221 -3.74 -14.81 14.57
N LEU A 222 -4.03 -13.51 14.57
CA LEU A 222 -3.62 -12.60 15.66
C LEU A 222 -4.31 -12.96 16.98
N MET A 223 -5.58 -13.37 16.94
CA MET A 223 -6.30 -13.85 18.12
C MET A 223 -5.68 -15.14 18.68
N ALA A 224 -5.23 -16.05 17.80
CA ALA A 224 -4.54 -17.28 18.18
C ALA A 224 -3.22 -16.97 18.91
N ASP A 225 -2.42 -16.01 18.43
CA ASP A 225 -1.19 -15.58 19.08
C ASP A 225 -1.44 -15.08 20.52
N VAL A 226 -2.53 -14.36 20.74
CA VAL A 226 -2.91 -13.90 22.09
C VAL A 226 -3.34 -15.07 22.98
N PHE A 227 -4.15 -16.01 22.49
CA PHE A 227 -4.51 -17.20 23.27
C PHE A 227 -3.31 -18.11 23.57
N ALA A 228 -2.32 -18.16 22.67
CA ALA A 228 -1.06 -18.86 22.88
C ALA A 228 -0.30 -18.23 24.06
N LYS A 229 -0.18 -16.89 24.08
CA LYS A 229 0.41 -16.14 25.21
C LYS A 229 -0.32 -16.38 26.54
N LYS A 230 -1.64 -16.61 26.51
CA LYS A 230 -2.45 -16.97 27.69
C LYS A 230 -2.38 -18.46 28.08
N GLY A 231 -1.64 -19.29 27.35
CA GLY A 231 -1.53 -20.73 27.59
C GLY A 231 -2.79 -21.53 27.20
N LYS A 232 -3.75 -20.94 26.48
CA LYS A 232 -5.00 -21.60 26.06
C LYS A 232 -4.80 -22.37 24.75
N MET A 233 -3.98 -23.41 24.80
CA MET A 233 -3.56 -24.20 23.64
C MET A 233 -4.70 -24.88 22.85
N PRO A 234 -5.81 -25.36 23.45
CA PRO A 234 -6.93 -25.90 22.68
C PRO A 234 -7.58 -24.86 21.75
N ILE A 235 -7.81 -23.64 22.26
CA ILE A 235 -8.39 -22.52 21.50
C ILE A 235 -7.42 -22.10 20.40
N THR A 236 -6.14 -21.95 20.76
CA THR A 236 -5.05 -21.59 19.83
C THR A 236 -5.03 -22.53 18.62
N ARG A 237 -5.04 -23.86 18.86
CA ARG A 237 -5.05 -24.86 17.79
C ARG A 237 -6.30 -24.76 16.91
N SER A 238 -7.47 -24.55 17.50
CA SER A 238 -8.71 -24.38 16.75
C SER A 238 -8.65 -23.17 15.81
N LEU A 239 -8.11 -22.04 16.28
CA LEU A 239 -8.00 -20.81 15.49
C LEU A 239 -6.98 -20.97 14.34
N TYR A 240 -5.80 -21.53 14.60
CA TYR A 240 -4.84 -21.79 13.52
C TYR A 240 -5.36 -22.81 12.50
N SER A 241 -6.07 -23.84 12.94
CA SER A 241 -6.74 -24.78 12.03
C SER A 241 -7.76 -24.08 11.14
N LYS A 242 -8.56 -23.14 11.69
CA LYS A 242 -9.50 -22.33 10.90
C LYS A 242 -8.78 -21.50 9.85
N VAL A 243 -7.67 -20.85 10.21
CA VAL A 243 -6.82 -20.09 9.25
C VAL A 243 -6.32 -21.00 8.14
N ALA A 244 -5.73 -22.15 8.49
CA ALA A 244 -5.21 -23.11 7.51
C ALA A 244 -6.30 -23.64 6.57
N GLN A 245 -7.49 -23.94 7.10
CA GLN A 245 -8.65 -24.38 6.31
C GLN A 245 -9.13 -23.30 5.34
N THR A 246 -9.27 -22.06 5.80
CA THR A 246 -9.69 -20.93 4.94
C THR A 246 -8.73 -20.75 3.77
N TRP A 247 -7.42 -20.75 4.03
CA TRP A 247 -6.40 -20.66 2.98
C TRP A 247 -6.38 -21.87 2.05
N HIS A 248 -6.48 -23.08 2.59
CA HIS A 248 -6.55 -24.30 1.80
C HIS A 248 -7.73 -24.27 0.81
N CYS A 249 -8.93 -23.93 1.30
CA CYS A 249 -10.12 -23.81 0.46
C CYS A 249 -9.94 -22.75 -0.63
N HIS A 250 -9.40 -21.57 -0.28
CA HIS A 250 -9.18 -20.50 -1.25
C HIS A 250 -8.19 -20.91 -2.36
N LEU A 251 -7.02 -21.44 -1.99
CA LEU A 251 -6.00 -21.88 -2.95
C LEU A 251 -6.50 -23.03 -3.82
N THR A 252 -7.26 -23.97 -3.25
CA THR A 252 -7.87 -25.08 -4.01
C THR A 252 -8.85 -24.56 -5.05
N LYS A 253 -9.72 -23.60 -4.70
CA LYS A 253 -10.66 -22.95 -5.64
C LYS A 253 -9.91 -22.24 -6.77
N LEU A 254 -8.84 -21.51 -6.46
CA LEU A 254 -8.01 -20.85 -7.49
C LEU A 254 -7.43 -21.87 -8.48
N LEU A 255 -6.79 -22.93 -7.97
CA LEU A 255 -6.19 -23.98 -8.82
C LEU A 255 -7.23 -24.72 -9.67
N GLN A 256 -8.43 -24.97 -9.14
CA GLN A 256 -9.51 -25.61 -9.89
C GLN A 256 -10.10 -24.69 -10.97
N ASN A 257 -10.18 -23.39 -10.70
CA ASN A 257 -10.66 -22.40 -11.67
C ASN A 257 -9.65 -22.14 -12.79
N ASP A 258 -8.35 -22.35 -12.54
CA ASP A 258 -7.29 -22.27 -13.55
C ASP A 258 -7.17 -23.55 -14.41
N ALA A 259 -7.77 -24.66 -13.97
CA ALA A 259 -7.71 -25.96 -14.65
C ALA A 259 -8.44 -26.09 -16.02
N PRO A 260 -9.48 -25.29 -16.39
CA PRO A 260 -10.15 -25.45 -17.69
C PRO A 260 -9.32 -25.00 -18.90
N ASN A 261 -8.15 -24.35 -18.72
CA ASN A 261 -7.38 -23.80 -19.85
C ASN A 261 -6.14 -24.65 -20.25
N VAL A 262 -5.99 -25.86 -19.69
CA VAL A 262 -4.87 -26.78 -19.97
C VAL A 262 -5.31 -28.02 -20.77
N GLN A 263 -6.58 -28.11 -21.18
CA GLN A 263 -7.07 -29.21 -22.01
C GLN A 263 -7.13 -28.83 -23.49
N ASN A 264 -5.97 -28.50 -24.09
CA ASN A 264 -5.79 -28.68 -25.53
C ASN A 264 -4.32 -29.03 -25.85
N PRO A 265 -3.95 -30.33 -25.85
CA PRO A 265 -2.56 -30.77 -26.02
C PRO A 265 -1.95 -30.53 -27.41
N ASN A 266 -2.67 -29.91 -28.36
CA ASN A 266 -2.27 -29.88 -29.77
C ASN A 266 -1.82 -28.51 -30.30
N ARG A 267 -1.25 -27.64 -29.46
CA ARG A 267 -0.65 -26.36 -29.95
C ARG A 267 0.85 -26.20 -29.72
N LEU A 268 1.52 -27.21 -29.19
CA LEU A 268 2.98 -27.26 -29.10
C LEU A 268 3.49 -28.20 -30.17
N LEU A 269 3.65 -27.68 -31.40
CA LEU A 269 4.61 -28.11 -32.44
C LEU A 269 4.12 -27.57 -33.79
N GLU A 270 4.51 -26.34 -34.13
CA GLU A 270 4.69 -25.93 -35.53
C GLU A 270 5.94 -25.03 -35.60
N PRO A 271 6.93 -25.31 -36.47
CA PRO A 271 8.18 -24.54 -36.54
C PRO A 271 7.97 -23.21 -37.26
N SER A 272 8.40 -22.12 -36.63
CA SER A 272 8.44 -20.79 -37.23
C SER A 272 9.48 -20.71 -38.36
N TYR A 273 9.03 -20.82 -39.61
CA TYR A 273 9.73 -20.27 -40.78
C TYR A 273 8.97 -19.03 -41.29
N GLY A 274 9.64 -17.88 -41.33
CA GLY A 274 9.13 -16.66 -41.95
C GLY A 274 9.45 -16.60 -43.45
N PRO A 275 8.79 -15.69 -44.19
CA PRO A 275 9.56 -14.86 -45.10
C PRO A 275 9.12 -13.37 -45.15
N GLU A 276 10.15 -12.54 -45.08
CA GLU A 276 10.46 -11.33 -45.86
C GLU A 276 9.36 -10.39 -46.43
N LEU A 277 9.46 -9.14 -45.97
CA LEU A 277 9.44 -7.86 -46.71
C LEU A 277 9.01 -7.87 -48.19
N ARG A 278 8.00 -7.03 -48.50
CA ARG A 278 8.05 -6.08 -49.64
C ARG A 278 7.12 -4.89 -49.45
N GLN A 279 7.67 -3.70 -49.67
CA GLN A 279 7.00 -2.40 -49.76
C GLN A 279 6.39 -2.21 -51.16
N HIS A 280 5.32 -1.41 -51.28
CA HIS A 280 5.10 -0.31 -52.26
C HIS A 280 3.62 0.18 -52.20
N GLY A 281 3.39 1.49 -52.02
CA GLY A 281 2.07 2.17 -52.22
C GLY A 281 1.91 2.67 -53.68
N PRO A 282 1.20 3.78 -53.97
CA PRO A 282 0.01 4.42 -53.35
C PRO A 282 -1.10 4.75 -54.40
N ALA A 283 -2.26 5.31 -53.99
CA ALA A 283 -3.04 6.38 -54.69
C ALA A 283 -4.53 6.42 -54.31
N GLY A 284 -5.10 7.64 -54.24
CA GLY A 284 -6.54 7.89 -54.46
C GLY A 284 -7.27 8.63 -53.34
N GLN A 285 -7.54 9.91 -53.56
CA GLN A 285 -8.39 10.80 -52.75
C GLN A 285 -9.77 11.01 -53.47
N PRO A 286 -10.74 11.78 -52.92
CA PRO A 286 -12.07 11.35 -52.45
C PRO A 286 -13.23 11.67 -53.42
N PRO A 287 -14.51 11.61 -52.99
CA PRO A 287 -15.20 12.89 -52.83
C PRO A 287 -16.20 13.00 -51.66
N ASP A 288 -16.57 14.26 -51.49
CA ASP A 288 -17.38 14.99 -50.52
C ASP A 288 -18.89 14.99 -50.89
N THR A 289 -19.79 14.89 -49.90
CA THR A 289 -21.17 15.44 -49.93
C THR A 289 -21.77 15.52 -48.50
N GLY A 290 -22.09 16.73 -48.03
CA GLY A 290 -22.94 16.97 -46.83
C GLY A 290 -24.46 16.90 -47.15
N PRO A 291 -25.39 17.52 -46.38
CA PRO A 291 -25.39 17.94 -44.97
C PRO A 291 -26.63 17.42 -44.14
N ARG A 292 -26.60 17.71 -42.83
CA ARG A 292 -27.63 17.71 -41.73
C ARG A 292 -29.15 17.77 -42.09
N PRO A 293 -30.09 17.30 -41.23
CA PRO A 293 -30.53 18.09 -40.05
C PRO A 293 -31.05 17.34 -38.78
N ASP A 294 -31.22 18.16 -37.75
CA ASP A 294 -31.75 17.92 -36.39
C ASP A 294 -33.18 17.33 -36.33
N THR A 295 -33.45 16.54 -35.29
CA THR A 295 -34.79 16.46 -34.65
C THR A 295 -34.70 16.22 -33.15
N THR A 296 -35.58 16.92 -32.46
CA THR A 296 -35.88 17.08 -31.02
C THR A 296 -36.50 15.87 -30.30
N HIS A 297 -36.21 15.75 -28.99
CA HIS A 297 -36.86 15.09 -27.80
C HIS A 297 -38.26 14.42 -27.91
N PRO A 298 -38.66 13.42 -27.05
CA PRO A 298 -38.67 13.45 -25.55
C PRO A 298 -38.42 12.10 -24.78
N GLY A 299 -38.39 12.13 -23.43
CA GLY A 299 -38.23 10.97 -22.49
C GLY A 299 -39.48 10.05 -22.37
N PRO A 300 -39.67 9.14 -21.37
CA PRO A 300 -39.05 9.00 -20.03
C PRO A 300 -38.65 7.55 -19.59
N ASP A 301 -38.21 7.41 -18.34
CA ASP A 301 -38.19 6.22 -17.44
C ASP A 301 -37.60 4.87 -17.88
N ALA A 302 -36.49 4.48 -17.26
CA ALA A 302 -36.22 3.07 -16.90
C ALA A 302 -35.21 2.97 -15.75
N ALA A 303 -35.64 2.30 -14.68
CA ALA A 303 -34.78 1.76 -13.63
C ALA A 303 -33.90 0.62 -14.17
N GLY A 304 -32.70 0.45 -13.62
CA GLY A 304 -31.99 -0.83 -13.69
C GLY A 304 -30.48 -0.73 -13.90
N ALA A 305 -29.75 -1.13 -12.85
CA ALA A 305 -28.46 -1.83 -12.91
C ALA A 305 -27.29 -1.19 -13.66
N GLU A 306 -26.38 -0.56 -12.91
CA GLU A 306 -24.95 -0.55 -13.24
C GLU A 306 -24.14 -0.88 -11.98
N SER A 307 -23.99 -2.18 -11.70
CA SER A 307 -22.88 -2.69 -10.90
C SER A 307 -21.67 -2.81 -11.83
N ALA A 308 -20.97 -1.70 -12.04
CA ALA A 308 -19.69 -1.74 -12.72
C ALA A 308 -18.66 -2.44 -11.80
N ASP A 309 -18.06 -3.49 -12.33
CA ASP A 309 -16.94 -4.26 -11.80
C ASP A 309 -15.86 -3.34 -11.21
N ARG A 310 -15.92 -3.13 -9.89
CA ARG A 310 -14.76 -2.71 -9.12
C ARG A 310 -13.96 -3.94 -8.79
N ILE A 311 -12.92 -4.19 -9.58
CA ILE A 311 -11.83 -5.11 -9.23
C ILE A 311 -11.28 -4.66 -7.86
N PRO A 312 -11.42 -5.45 -6.77
CA PRO A 312 -10.83 -5.09 -5.50
C PRO A 312 -9.31 -5.19 -5.61
N LEU A 313 -8.61 -4.09 -5.31
CA LEU A 313 -7.15 -4.03 -5.24
C LEU A 313 -6.64 -4.95 -4.12
N TRP A 314 -6.13 -6.10 -4.55
CA TRP A 314 -5.38 -7.10 -3.78
C TRP A 314 -4.22 -6.44 -3.00
N SER A 315 -4.44 -6.06 -1.74
CA SER A 315 -3.41 -5.34 -0.96
C SER A 315 -3.47 -5.54 0.55
N GLY A 316 -3.93 -6.72 1.00
CA GLY A 316 -3.89 -7.14 2.41
C GLY A 316 -3.33 -8.54 2.65
N LEU A 317 -2.74 -9.16 1.62
CA LEU A 317 -2.31 -10.56 1.67
C LEU A 317 -0.87 -10.68 2.13
N VAL A 318 -0.73 -10.77 3.46
CA VAL A 318 0.43 -11.42 4.06
C VAL A 318 0.34 -12.90 3.70
N THR A 319 1.23 -13.39 2.84
CA THR A 319 1.64 -14.78 2.92
C THR A 319 2.36 -14.95 4.26
N PRO A 320 1.95 -15.89 5.14
CA PRO A 320 2.77 -16.19 6.29
C PRO A 320 4.16 -16.64 5.79
N PRO A 321 5.28 -16.12 6.33
CA PRO A 321 6.60 -16.55 5.90
C PRO A 321 6.77 -18.03 6.25
N LEU A 322 6.77 -18.90 5.23
CA LEU A 322 7.09 -20.32 5.36
C LEU A 322 8.56 -20.58 5.75
N HIS A 323 9.39 -19.54 5.89
CA HIS A 323 10.76 -19.65 6.36
C HIS A 323 10.89 -19.32 7.86
N ARG A 324 10.37 -20.21 8.71
CA ARG A 324 10.86 -20.41 10.09
C ARG A 324 10.36 -21.73 10.70
N VAL A 325 10.43 -22.82 9.94
CA VAL A 325 10.55 -24.16 10.53
C VAL A 325 12.03 -24.38 10.83
N ALA A 326 12.54 -23.75 11.87
CA ALA A 326 13.80 -24.18 12.47
C ALA A 326 13.50 -25.46 13.25
N CYS A 327 14.12 -26.55 12.85
CA CYS A 327 14.06 -27.85 13.51
C CYS A 327 14.40 -27.70 15.00
N PHE A 328 13.40 -27.82 15.87
CA PHE A 328 13.65 -28.13 17.28
C PHE A 328 13.98 -29.62 17.37
N ALA A 329 15.27 -29.94 17.51
CA ALA A 329 15.71 -31.25 17.95
C ALA A 329 15.18 -31.52 19.38
N PRO A 330 14.66 -32.72 19.68
CA PRO A 330 14.17 -33.04 21.02
C PRO A 330 15.33 -33.17 22.03
N PRO A 331 15.13 -32.79 23.30
CA PRO A 331 16.16 -32.94 24.32
C PRO A 331 16.41 -34.43 24.63
N ALA A 332 17.69 -34.78 24.77
CA ALA A 332 18.13 -36.10 25.20
C ALA A 332 17.52 -36.45 26.56
N ARG A 333 16.88 -37.62 26.63
CA ARG A 333 16.39 -38.20 27.88
C ARG A 333 17.59 -38.53 28.75
N ILE A 334 17.64 -37.91 29.93
CA ILE A 334 18.39 -38.46 31.07
C ILE A 334 17.35 -39.24 31.88
N HIS A 335 17.49 -40.57 31.90
CA HIS A 335 16.78 -41.45 32.82
C HIS A 335 17.68 -41.72 34.05
N PRO A 336 17.06 -42.08 35.20
CA PRO A 336 17.56 -41.76 36.55
C PRO A 336 18.88 -42.43 36.95
#